data_AF-A0AB35XGZ7-F1
#
_entry.id   AF-A0AB35XGZ7-F1
#
_cell.length_a   1.000
_cell.length_b   1.000
_cell.length_c   1.000
_cell.angle_alpha   90.00
_cell.angle_beta   90.00
_cell.angle_gamma   90.00
#
_symmetry.space_group_name_H-M   'P 1'
#
loop_
_entity.id
_entity.type
_entity.pdbx_description
1 polymer ?
#
loop_
_entity_poly.entity_id
_entity_poly.type
_entity_poly.pdbx_seq_one_letter_code
_entity_poly.pdbx_strand_id
1 'polypeptide(L)'
;MSYGFEVLNDAGAVMVDSDNRTTLFADIRNITGTTDNGYYMIKNPFGGDYPFGFLPNSSWPQPGYLYWYQLNSGAFAMPGAWSFQNNSGRIIRTSRTVPIQSGYLDVLNSSGQLVWSAKSAELAPRIRGFIDLPANSPVDTSTVSFNVNFNPWILMNAVPGNISDDGEVTGYSGLITKWTGTQIQCRYVSKLQPTFAKSFGVRGGLRVPYAQFTNY
;
A
#
# COMPACT_ATOMS: atom_id res chain seq x y z
N MET A 1 12.29 7.67 35.21
CA MET A 1 11.69 8.31 34.02
C MET A 1 12.45 7.80 32.81
N SER A 2 11.83 6.96 31.98
CA SER A 2 12.39 6.57 30.69
C SER A 2 12.03 7.66 29.71
N TYR A 3 13.02 8.38 29.17
CA TYR A 3 12.80 9.37 28.13
C TYR A 3 12.61 8.63 26.80
N GLY A 4 11.43 8.75 26.19
CA GLY A 4 11.15 8.21 24.87
C GLY A 4 11.83 9.04 23.78
N PHE A 5 12.13 8.41 22.64
CA PHE A 5 12.67 9.07 21.46
C PHE A 5 11.66 8.95 20.33
N GLU A 6 11.20 10.10 19.82
CA GLU A 6 10.26 10.17 18.71
C GLU A 6 10.79 11.13 17.63
N VAL A 7 10.69 10.70 16.37
CA VAL A 7 11.00 11.55 15.20
C VAL A 7 9.80 11.51 14.27
N LEU A 8 9.31 12.70 13.90
CA LEU A 8 8.24 12.86 12.92
C LEU A 8 8.80 13.40 11.60
N ASN A 9 8.13 13.12 10.47
CA ASN A 9 8.40 13.81 9.20
C ASN A 9 7.60 15.13 9.09
N ASP A 10 7.88 15.91 8.05
CA ASP A 10 7.18 17.19 7.77
C ASP A 10 5.67 17.04 7.55
N ALA A 11 5.18 15.82 7.33
CA ALA A 11 3.76 15.49 7.19
C ALA A 11 3.11 15.03 8.51
N GLY A 12 3.83 15.10 9.63
CA GLY A 12 3.36 14.69 10.97
C GLY A 12 3.27 13.17 11.17
N ALA A 13 3.89 12.36 10.31
CA ALA A 13 3.95 10.92 10.47
C ALA A 13 5.15 10.53 11.34
N VAL A 14 4.92 9.66 12.33
CA VAL A 14 5.98 9.11 13.19
C VAL A 14 6.88 8.17 12.37
N MET A 15 8.17 8.48 12.35
CA MET A 15 9.21 7.78 11.59
C MET A 15 10.07 6.88 12.48
N VAL A 16 10.34 7.33 13.71
CA VAL A 16 11.03 6.57 14.75
C VAL A 16 10.28 6.77 16.05
N ASP A 17 10.04 5.68 16.76
CA ASP A 17 9.43 5.65 18.07
C ASP A 17 10.17 4.60 18.90
N SER A 18 10.69 5.00 20.06
CA SER A 18 11.39 4.11 20.98
C SER A 18 10.53 2.95 21.51
N ASP A 19 9.21 3.09 21.48
CA ASP A 19 8.27 2.06 21.92
C ASP A 19 7.83 1.13 20.79
N ASN A 20 8.03 1.54 19.52
CA ASN A 20 7.55 0.80 18.36
C ASN A 20 8.65 0.53 17.33
N ARG A 21 9.00 -0.75 17.16
CA ARG A 21 9.88 -1.20 16.07
C ARG A 21 9.21 -1.06 14.70
N THR A 22 9.86 -0.34 13.80
CA THR A 22 9.45 -0.20 12.39
C THR A 22 9.63 -1.51 11.59
N THR A 23 8.99 -1.63 10.43
CA THR A 23 9.23 -2.74 9.50
C THR A 23 10.39 -2.42 8.57
N LEU A 24 11.23 -3.41 8.28
CA LEU A 24 12.36 -3.28 7.36
C LEU A 24 12.14 -4.13 6.11
N PHE A 25 12.76 -3.73 5.00
CA PHE A 25 12.82 -4.47 3.74
C PHE A 25 13.23 -5.93 3.97
N ALA A 26 12.42 -6.86 3.46
CA ALA A 26 12.69 -8.29 3.47
C ALA A 26 13.03 -8.79 2.06
N ASP A 27 12.14 -8.55 1.10
CA ASP A 27 12.37 -8.85 -0.31
C ASP A 27 11.50 -8.00 -1.24
N ILE A 28 11.79 -8.12 -2.54
CA ILE A 28 11.03 -7.52 -3.64
C ILE A 28 10.59 -8.59 -4.62
N ARG A 29 9.39 -8.42 -5.16
CA ARG A 29 8.75 -9.33 -6.12
C ARG A 29 8.22 -8.53 -7.29
N ASN A 30 8.40 -9.04 -8.51
CA ASN A 30 7.78 -8.46 -9.68
C ASN A 30 6.31 -8.92 -9.78
N ILE A 31 5.43 -8.02 -10.23
CA ILE A 31 4.04 -8.36 -10.52
C ILE A 31 4.01 -9.02 -11.90
N THR A 32 4.31 -10.32 -11.93
CA THR A 32 4.42 -11.11 -13.17
C THR A 32 3.79 -12.48 -12.99
N GLY A 33 3.30 -13.06 -14.09
CA GLY A 33 2.68 -14.39 -14.09
C GLY A 33 1.32 -14.40 -13.41
N THR A 34 0.53 -13.33 -13.60
CA THR A 34 -0.81 -13.25 -13.01
C THR A 34 -1.75 -14.30 -13.64
N THR A 35 -2.57 -14.93 -12.81
CA THR A 35 -3.60 -15.90 -13.22
C THR A 35 -4.99 -15.26 -13.24
N ASP A 36 -5.93 -15.92 -13.91
CA ASP A 36 -7.36 -15.54 -13.89
C ASP A 36 -7.64 -14.10 -14.33
N ASN A 37 -6.82 -13.59 -15.26
CA ASN A 37 -6.92 -12.23 -15.78
C ASN A 37 -8.30 -12.02 -16.43
N GLY A 38 -9.06 -11.07 -15.89
CA GLY A 38 -10.39 -10.71 -16.37
C GLY A 38 -11.52 -11.63 -15.90
N TYR A 39 -11.23 -12.68 -15.13
CA TYR A 39 -12.23 -13.65 -14.67
C TYR A 39 -13.42 -12.98 -13.95
N TYR A 40 -13.14 -12.05 -13.04
CA TYR A 40 -14.17 -11.35 -12.25
C TYR A 40 -14.81 -10.14 -12.93
N MET A 41 -14.42 -9.85 -14.19
CA MET A 41 -14.98 -8.74 -14.97
C MET A 41 -15.06 -7.42 -14.19
N ILE A 42 -14.00 -7.11 -13.43
CA ILE A 42 -13.91 -5.86 -12.66
C ILE A 42 -13.61 -4.72 -13.64
N LYS A 43 -14.57 -3.81 -13.80
CA LYS A 43 -14.45 -2.71 -14.76
C LYS A 43 -13.31 -1.78 -14.33
N ASN A 44 -12.38 -1.51 -15.24
CA ASN A 44 -11.35 -0.51 -15.00
C ASN A 44 -11.92 0.90 -15.23
N PRO A 45 -11.93 1.77 -14.21
CA PRO A 45 -12.42 3.13 -14.37
C PRO A 45 -11.44 4.03 -15.16
N PHE A 46 -10.24 3.55 -15.48
CA PHE A 46 -9.22 4.29 -16.25
C PHE A 46 -9.12 3.87 -17.73
N GLY A 47 -9.98 2.98 -18.21
CA GLY A 47 -10.03 2.50 -19.60
C GLY A 47 -9.42 1.11 -19.83
N GLY A 48 -9.90 0.41 -20.86
CA GLY A 48 -9.55 -1.00 -21.13
C GLY A 48 -10.44 -2.00 -20.37
N ASP A 49 -10.64 -3.19 -20.94
CA ASP A 49 -11.58 -4.19 -20.41
C ASP A 49 -10.89 -5.20 -19.50
N TYR A 50 -11.46 -5.36 -18.30
CA TYR A 50 -11.19 -6.39 -17.29
C TYR A 50 -9.72 -6.83 -17.13
N PRO A 51 -8.81 -5.89 -16.84
CA PRO A 51 -7.36 -6.12 -16.92
C PRO A 51 -6.76 -6.79 -15.67
N PHE A 52 -7.58 -7.20 -14.71
CA PHE A 52 -7.14 -7.60 -13.38
C PHE A 52 -7.08 -9.12 -13.24
N GLY A 53 -5.96 -9.63 -12.74
CA GLY A 53 -5.76 -11.02 -12.34
C GLY A 53 -5.03 -11.11 -11.01
N PHE A 54 -4.75 -12.33 -10.54
CA PHE A 54 -4.15 -12.56 -9.23
C PHE A 54 -2.70 -12.97 -9.35
N LEU A 55 -1.91 -12.61 -8.34
CA LEU A 55 -0.55 -13.12 -8.22
C LEU A 55 -0.56 -14.65 -8.01
N PRO A 56 0.47 -15.37 -8.49
CA PRO A 56 0.58 -16.80 -8.27
C PRO A 56 0.58 -17.14 -6.78
N ASN A 57 0.15 -18.35 -6.41
CA ASN A 57 -0.03 -18.76 -5.01
C ASN A 57 1.23 -18.54 -4.13
N SER A 58 2.43 -18.76 -4.68
CA SER A 58 3.71 -18.47 -3.99
C SER A 58 3.90 -17.00 -3.59
N SER A 59 3.13 -16.11 -4.21
CA SER A 59 3.15 -14.66 -4.00
C SER A 59 2.02 -14.15 -3.11
N TRP A 60 1.16 -15.03 -2.59
CA TRP A 60 0.06 -14.66 -1.71
C TRP A 60 0.52 -14.02 -0.39
N PRO A 61 -0.32 -13.18 0.21
CA PRO A 61 -0.07 -12.60 1.53
C PRO A 61 0.26 -13.67 2.57
N GLN A 62 1.26 -13.38 3.38
CA GLN A 62 1.75 -14.19 4.48
C GLN A 62 1.68 -13.35 5.75
N PRO A 63 1.23 -13.92 6.89
CA PRO A 63 1.26 -13.24 8.16
C PRO A 63 2.65 -12.70 8.52
N GLY A 64 2.70 -11.56 9.20
CA GLY A 64 3.95 -10.94 9.65
C GLY A 64 4.63 -9.99 8.65
N TYR A 65 4.07 -9.82 7.44
CA TYR A 65 4.57 -8.86 6.45
C TYR A 65 3.60 -7.70 6.20
N LEU A 66 4.18 -6.52 5.99
CA LEU A 66 3.52 -5.41 5.32
C LEU A 66 3.98 -5.36 3.87
N TYR A 67 3.05 -5.08 2.96
CA TYR A 67 3.25 -5.11 1.53
C TYR A 67 3.15 -3.71 0.96
N TRP A 68 4.15 -3.34 0.17
CA TRP A 68 4.23 -2.06 -0.50
C TRP A 68 4.26 -2.31 -1.98
N TYR A 69 3.30 -1.78 -2.74
CA TYR A 69 3.31 -1.94 -4.19
C TYR A 69 3.76 -0.64 -4.86
N GLN A 70 4.44 -0.78 -5.98
CA GLN A 70 4.83 0.31 -6.86
C GLN A 70 4.45 -0.07 -8.29
N LEU A 71 3.78 0.84 -8.98
CA LEU A 71 3.31 0.60 -10.34
C LEU A 71 4.26 1.21 -11.37
N ASN A 72 4.32 0.60 -12.55
CA ASN A 72 4.91 1.18 -13.74
C ASN A 72 4.04 2.35 -14.23
N SER A 73 4.64 3.29 -14.95
CA SER A 73 3.88 4.40 -15.52
C SER A 73 2.79 3.89 -16.47
N GLY A 74 1.57 4.42 -16.31
CA GLY A 74 0.38 4.01 -17.04
C GLY A 74 -0.34 2.79 -16.45
N ALA A 75 0.30 2.02 -15.56
CA ALA A 75 -0.28 0.82 -14.98
C ALA A 75 -1.25 1.15 -13.83
N PHE A 76 -2.17 0.23 -13.58
CA PHE A 76 -3.18 0.34 -12.54
C PHE A 76 -3.41 -1.02 -11.84
N ALA A 77 -4.00 -1.00 -10.66
CA ALA A 77 -4.26 -2.20 -9.86
C ALA A 77 -5.47 -2.00 -8.94
N MET A 78 -6.04 -3.11 -8.46
CA MET A 78 -6.96 -3.15 -7.32
C MET A 78 -6.25 -3.86 -6.14
N PRO A 79 -5.26 -3.19 -5.53
CA PRO A 79 -4.27 -3.86 -4.69
C PRO A 79 -4.87 -4.37 -3.36
N GLY A 80 -5.95 -3.75 -2.86
CA GLY A 80 -6.65 -4.24 -1.67
C GLY A 80 -7.31 -5.61 -1.86
N ALA A 81 -7.66 -5.96 -3.10
CA ALA A 81 -8.17 -7.28 -3.48
C ALA A 81 -7.05 -8.18 -4.05
N TRP A 82 -5.79 -7.80 -3.90
CA TRP A 82 -4.62 -8.52 -4.43
C TRP A 82 -4.69 -8.77 -5.95
N SER A 83 -5.33 -7.84 -6.66
CA SER A 83 -5.60 -7.98 -8.08
C SER A 83 -4.86 -6.92 -8.89
N PHE A 84 -4.09 -7.37 -9.88
CA PHE A 84 -3.13 -6.54 -10.62
C PHE A 84 -3.16 -6.89 -12.10
N GLN A 85 -2.63 -5.99 -12.94
CA GLN A 85 -2.30 -6.37 -14.31
C GLN A 85 -0.95 -7.10 -14.34
N ASN A 86 -0.79 -8.02 -15.28
CA ASN A 86 0.50 -8.64 -15.52
C ASN A 86 1.55 -7.60 -15.92
N ASN A 87 2.77 -7.71 -15.40
CA ASN A 87 3.88 -6.80 -15.65
C ASN A 87 3.60 -5.32 -15.27
N SER A 88 2.73 -5.09 -14.28
CA SER A 88 2.31 -3.73 -13.87
C SER A 88 3.22 -3.06 -12.87
N GLY A 89 4.22 -3.75 -12.31
CA GLY A 89 5.09 -3.16 -11.31
C GLY A 89 5.72 -4.19 -10.38
N ARG A 90 5.92 -3.78 -9.13
CA ARG A 90 6.70 -4.52 -8.12
C ARG A 90 6.03 -4.42 -6.74
N ILE A 91 6.33 -5.37 -5.87
CA ILE A 91 5.86 -5.43 -4.49
C ILE A 91 7.05 -5.68 -3.57
N ILE A 92 7.25 -4.81 -2.59
CA ILE A 92 8.17 -5.01 -1.47
C ILE A 92 7.40 -5.63 -0.30
N ARG A 93 8.03 -6.60 0.35
CA ARG A 93 7.62 -7.08 1.67
C ARG A 93 8.52 -6.48 2.72
N THR A 94 7.92 -5.95 3.78
CA THR A 94 8.64 -5.47 4.97
C THR A 94 8.17 -6.26 6.19
N SER A 95 9.07 -6.51 7.14
CA SER A 95 8.78 -7.26 8.36
C SER A 95 9.46 -6.65 9.57
N ARG A 96 8.88 -6.87 10.76
CA ARG A 96 9.51 -6.55 12.04
C ARG A 96 10.54 -7.60 12.48
N THR A 97 10.65 -8.72 11.79
CA THR A 97 11.59 -9.80 12.14
C THR A 97 12.98 -9.63 11.52
N VAL A 98 13.11 -8.79 10.48
CA VAL A 98 14.40 -8.48 9.84
C VAL A 98 15.32 -7.81 10.86
N PRO A 99 16.49 -8.39 11.18
CA PRO A 99 17.38 -7.87 12.22
C PRO A 99 17.83 -6.43 11.95
N ILE A 100 17.82 -5.61 13.01
CA ILE A 100 18.42 -4.27 12.96
C ILE A 100 19.91 -4.43 13.24
N GLN A 101 20.73 -3.91 12.34
CA GLN A 101 22.16 -3.79 12.54
C GLN A 101 22.47 -2.49 13.28
N SER A 102 23.08 -2.62 14.45
CA SER A 102 23.70 -1.50 15.18
C SER A 102 24.84 -0.90 14.35
N GLY A 103 25.06 0.41 14.49
CA GLY A 103 26.14 1.10 13.81
C GLY A 103 26.34 2.51 14.30
N TYR A 104 25.51 3.44 13.81
CA TYR A 104 25.55 4.86 14.18
C TYR A 104 24.15 5.33 14.56
N LEU A 105 24.04 6.11 15.64
CA LEU A 105 22.80 6.60 16.24
C LEU A 105 21.79 5.45 16.48
N ASP A 106 21.99 4.74 17.58
CA ASP A 106 21.12 3.63 17.98
C ASP A 106 20.04 4.13 18.94
N VAL A 107 18.80 3.69 18.70
CA VAL A 107 17.66 3.94 19.59
C VAL A 107 17.29 2.63 20.25
N LEU A 108 17.31 2.64 21.58
CA LEU A 108 16.99 1.49 22.43
C LEU A 108 15.64 1.74 23.09
N ASN A 109 14.84 0.70 23.25
CA ASN A 109 13.63 0.79 24.07
C ASN A 109 13.97 0.78 25.57
N SER A 110 12.94 0.92 26.41
CA SER A 110 13.06 0.88 27.88
C SER A 110 13.67 -0.42 28.43
N SER A 111 13.66 -1.51 27.66
CA SER A 111 14.26 -2.81 28.00
C SER A 111 15.69 -2.97 27.48
N GLY A 112 16.29 -1.93 26.89
CA GLY A 112 17.63 -1.98 26.31
C GLY A 112 17.72 -2.72 24.97
N GLN A 113 16.60 -3.01 24.32
CA GLN A 113 16.57 -3.66 23.00
C GLN A 113 16.69 -2.61 21.89
N LEU A 114 17.53 -2.89 20.89
CA LEU A 114 17.69 -2.04 19.72
C LEU A 114 16.40 -2.04 18.88
N VAL A 115 15.75 -0.88 18.76
CA VAL A 115 14.50 -0.71 18.01
C VAL A 115 14.66 0.09 16.72
N TRP A 116 15.75 0.85 16.61
CA TRP A 116 16.14 1.56 15.39
C TRP A 116 17.65 1.85 15.39
N SER A 117 18.26 1.92 14.20
CA SER A 117 19.64 2.36 14.01
C SER A 117 19.74 3.06 12.67
N ALA A 118 20.53 4.14 12.57
CA ALA A 118 20.72 4.84 11.29
C ALA A 118 21.29 3.91 10.21
N LYS A 119 22.09 2.90 10.61
CA LYS A 119 22.63 1.90 9.69
C LYS A 119 21.55 1.07 8.99
N SER A 120 20.48 0.74 9.71
CA SER A 120 19.36 -0.04 9.15
C SER A 120 18.22 0.82 8.61
N ALA A 121 18.29 2.14 8.81
CA ALA A 121 17.26 3.08 8.39
C ALA A 121 17.11 3.15 6.85
N GLU A 122 18.11 2.71 6.08
CA GLU A 122 18.01 2.59 4.62
C GLU A 122 17.00 1.53 4.17
N LEU A 123 16.76 0.51 5.00
CA LEU A 123 15.83 -0.59 4.74
C LEU A 123 14.39 -0.25 5.17
N ALA A 124 14.19 0.83 5.92
CA ALA A 124 12.88 1.25 6.39
C ALA A 124 12.14 2.10 5.34
N PRO A 125 10.81 1.98 5.23
CA PRO A 125 10.01 2.87 4.39
C PRO A 125 10.07 4.30 4.94
N ARG A 126 10.42 5.27 4.09
CA ARG A 126 10.32 6.69 4.44
C ARG A 126 8.98 7.23 3.98
N ILE A 127 8.03 7.39 4.92
CA ILE A 127 6.71 7.94 4.58
C ILE A 127 6.89 9.36 4.04
N ARG A 128 6.34 9.61 2.84
CA ARG A 128 6.42 10.93 2.16
C ARG A 128 5.09 11.65 2.12
N GLY A 129 4.00 10.96 2.46
CA GLY A 129 2.66 11.51 2.52
C GLY A 129 1.61 10.43 2.47
N PHE A 130 0.37 10.85 2.18
CA PHE A 130 -0.80 9.99 2.22
C PHE A 130 -1.68 10.24 1.00
N ILE A 131 -2.25 9.17 0.45
CA ILE A 131 -3.46 9.23 -0.36
C ILE A 131 -4.59 9.52 0.64
N ASP A 132 -5.00 10.78 0.71
CA ASP A 132 -5.97 11.27 1.68
C ASP A 132 -7.34 11.43 1.00
N LEU A 133 -8.24 10.47 1.25
CA LEU A 133 -9.60 10.49 0.74
C LEU A 133 -10.53 10.84 1.90
N PRO A 134 -10.97 12.11 2.03
CA PRO A 134 -11.85 12.52 3.12
C PRO A 134 -13.22 11.84 3.01
N ALA A 135 -14.01 11.93 4.09
CA ALA A 135 -15.33 11.31 4.17
C ALA A 135 -16.27 11.62 2.97
N ASN A 136 -16.20 12.83 2.44
CA ASN A 136 -17.00 13.32 1.30
C ASN A 136 -16.26 13.19 -0.05
N SER A 137 -15.19 12.40 -0.13
CA SER A 137 -14.40 12.24 -1.35
C SER A 137 -15.28 11.76 -2.51
N PRO A 138 -15.18 12.36 -3.71
CA PRO A 138 -15.97 11.97 -4.88
C PRO A 138 -15.44 10.69 -5.55
N VAL A 139 -14.61 9.91 -4.87
CA VAL A 139 -13.86 8.78 -5.44
C VAL A 139 -14.75 7.66 -5.99
N ASP A 140 -16.03 7.59 -5.59
CA ASP A 140 -17.04 6.71 -6.19
C ASP A 140 -17.40 7.12 -7.64
N THR A 141 -17.46 8.42 -7.95
CA THR A 141 -17.95 8.95 -9.24
C THR A 141 -16.90 9.65 -10.12
N SER A 142 -15.86 10.23 -9.50
CA SER A 142 -14.77 10.94 -10.19
C SER A 142 -13.39 10.39 -9.85
N THR A 143 -12.40 10.65 -10.72
CA THR A 143 -10.99 10.36 -10.46
C THR A 143 -10.41 11.39 -9.50
N VAL A 144 -9.87 10.92 -8.38
CA VAL A 144 -9.11 11.76 -7.44
C VAL A 144 -7.63 11.58 -7.73
N SER A 145 -6.88 12.68 -7.86
CA SER A 145 -5.46 12.66 -8.25
C SER A 145 -4.58 13.33 -7.21
N PHE A 146 -3.44 12.72 -6.91
CA PHE A 146 -2.43 13.21 -5.97
C PHE A 146 -1.10 13.39 -6.70
N ASN A 147 -0.55 14.60 -6.69
CA ASN A 147 0.75 14.89 -7.31
C ASN A 147 1.87 14.29 -6.47
N VAL A 148 2.75 13.52 -7.09
CA VAL A 148 3.93 12.92 -6.46
C VAL A 148 5.12 13.05 -7.41
N ASN A 149 6.23 13.60 -6.93
CA ASN A 149 7.42 13.88 -7.73
C ASN A 149 8.41 12.71 -7.84
N PHE A 150 8.01 11.51 -7.44
CA PHE A 150 8.78 10.27 -7.52
C PHE A 150 7.82 9.10 -7.71
N ASN A 151 8.32 7.92 -8.13
CA ASN A 151 7.49 6.72 -8.24
C ASN A 151 7.23 6.10 -6.85
N PRO A 152 6.02 6.21 -6.28
CA PRO A 152 5.80 5.92 -4.87
C PRO A 152 5.57 4.43 -4.59
N TRP A 153 6.07 3.98 -3.44
CA TRP A 153 5.67 2.72 -2.83
C TRP A 153 4.43 2.97 -1.96
N ILE A 154 3.31 2.34 -2.27
CA ILE A 154 2.04 2.57 -1.57
C ILE A 154 1.76 1.37 -0.66
N LEU A 155 1.39 1.62 0.60
CA LEU A 155 1.09 0.55 1.56
C LEU A 155 -0.20 -0.18 1.17
N MET A 156 -0.04 -1.39 0.65
CA MET A 156 -1.14 -2.21 0.17
C MET A 156 -2.10 -2.62 1.27
N ASN A 157 -1.59 -2.93 2.46
CA ASN A 157 -2.39 -3.33 3.61
C ASN A 157 -3.39 -2.24 4.05
N ALA A 158 -3.15 -0.98 3.69
CA ALA A 158 -4.05 0.13 3.98
C ALA A 158 -5.00 0.44 2.82
N VAL A 159 -4.87 -0.21 1.66
CA VAL A 159 -5.79 -0.03 0.54
C VAL A 159 -6.97 -1.00 0.67
N PRO A 160 -8.22 -0.51 0.67
CA PRO A 160 -9.38 -1.38 0.75
C PRO A 160 -9.65 -2.07 -0.58
N GLY A 161 -10.01 -3.34 -0.51
CA GLY A 161 -10.49 -4.10 -1.65
C GLY A 161 -11.00 -5.46 -1.24
N ASN A 162 -12.05 -5.92 -1.92
CA ASN A 162 -12.64 -7.22 -1.72
C ASN A 162 -13.30 -7.69 -3.02
N ILE A 163 -13.21 -9.00 -3.28
CA ILE A 163 -13.89 -9.71 -4.36
C ILE A 163 -14.55 -10.93 -3.72
N SER A 164 -15.81 -11.17 -4.04
CA SER A 164 -16.58 -12.32 -3.55
C SER A 164 -17.43 -12.88 -4.67
N ASP A 165 -17.53 -14.20 -4.75
CA ASP A 165 -18.43 -14.89 -5.67
C ASP A 165 -19.09 -16.09 -4.97
N ASP A 166 -20.24 -16.51 -5.50
CA ASP A 166 -20.96 -17.74 -5.10
C ASP A 166 -21.00 -18.78 -6.25
N GLY A 167 -20.22 -18.55 -7.31
CA GLY A 167 -20.25 -19.34 -8.55
C GLY A 167 -21.23 -18.85 -9.62
N GLU A 168 -22.21 -17.99 -9.29
CA GLU A 168 -23.17 -17.42 -10.24
C GLU A 168 -23.09 -15.89 -10.32
N VAL A 169 -22.84 -15.24 -9.18
CA VAL A 169 -22.86 -13.79 -9.03
C VAL A 169 -21.56 -13.32 -8.37
N THR A 170 -20.88 -12.37 -9.03
CA THR A 170 -19.70 -11.69 -8.47
C THR A 170 -20.07 -10.35 -7.88
N GLY A 171 -19.68 -10.15 -6.62
CA GLY A 171 -19.61 -8.86 -5.94
C GLY A 171 -18.16 -8.40 -5.76
N TYR A 172 -17.92 -7.10 -5.86
CA TYR A 172 -16.61 -6.52 -5.57
C TYR A 172 -16.75 -5.11 -5.05
N SER A 173 -15.80 -4.66 -4.23
CA SER A 173 -15.65 -3.26 -3.88
C SER A 173 -14.20 -2.96 -3.52
N GLY A 174 -13.71 -1.77 -3.85
CA GLY A 174 -12.36 -1.39 -3.49
C GLY A 174 -11.80 -0.22 -4.28
N LEU A 175 -10.62 0.20 -3.84
CA LEU A 175 -9.89 1.29 -4.47
C LEU A 175 -9.02 0.74 -5.61
N ILE A 176 -9.24 1.26 -6.81
CA ILE A 176 -8.34 1.08 -7.94
C ILE A 176 -7.40 2.28 -7.99
N THR A 177 -6.11 1.99 -8.05
CA THR A 177 -5.05 2.99 -8.14
C THR A 177 -4.35 2.90 -9.49
N LYS A 178 -3.93 4.05 -10.02
CA LYS A 178 -3.14 4.16 -11.25
C LYS A 178 -1.95 5.08 -11.01
N TRP A 179 -0.79 4.70 -11.52
CA TRP A 179 0.37 5.59 -11.56
C TRP A 179 0.50 6.17 -12.96
N THR A 180 0.52 7.50 -13.07
CA THR A 180 0.64 8.20 -14.38
C THR A 180 2.09 8.57 -14.73
N GLY A 181 3.03 8.35 -13.81
CA GLY A 181 4.40 8.87 -13.89
C GLY A 181 4.62 10.14 -13.06
N THR A 182 3.56 10.90 -12.75
CA THR A 182 3.63 12.12 -11.91
C THR A 182 2.50 12.22 -10.87
N GLN A 183 1.45 11.40 -11.03
CA GLN A 183 0.29 11.41 -10.15
C GLN A 183 -0.16 9.99 -9.81
N ILE A 184 -0.54 9.81 -8.55
CA ILE A 184 -1.38 8.68 -8.13
C ILE A 184 -2.83 9.08 -8.41
N GLN A 185 -3.52 8.30 -9.22
CA GLN A 185 -4.95 8.45 -9.47
C GLN A 185 -5.73 7.35 -8.77
N CYS A 186 -6.88 7.69 -8.19
CA CYS A 186 -7.71 6.78 -7.42
C CYS A 186 -9.17 6.84 -7.89
N ARG A 187 -9.80 5.67 -7.99
CA ARG A 187 -11.22 5.47 -8.26
C ARG A 187 -11.71 4.32 -7.40
N TYR A 188 -12.84 4.49 -6.71
CA TYR A 188 -13.47 3.42 -5.97
C TYR A 188 -14.52 2.76 -6.86
N VAL A 189 -14.47 1.45 -6.94
CA VAL A 189 -15.45 0.65 -7.69
C VAL A 189 -16.23 -0.21 -6.73
N SER A 190 -17.50 -0.44 -7.05
CA SER A 190 -18.35 -1.33 -6.27
C SER A 190 -19.44 -1.95 -7.14
N LYS A 191 -19.67 -3.25 -6.99
CA LYS A 191 -20.78 -4.01 -7.56
C LYS A 191 -21.29 -4.96 -6.48
N LEU A 192 -22.58 -4.88 -6.13
CA LEU A 192 -23.23 -5.71 -5.11
C LEU A 192 -22.53 -5.69 -3.72
N GLN A 193 -21.69 -4.68 -3.49
CA GLN A 193 -20.98 -4.43 -2.24
C GLN A 193 -21.02 -2.92 -1.93
N PRO A 194 -20.78 -2.50 -0.68
CA PRO A 194 -20.84 -1.10 -0.29
C PRO A 194 -19.87 -0.18 -1.05
N THR A 195 -20.30 1.05 -1.32
CA THR A 195 -19.49 2.11 -1.94
C THR A 195 -18.50 2.73 -0.96
N PHE A 196 -17.59 3.58 -1.43
CA PHE A 196 -16.69 4.33 -0.55
C PHE A 196 -17.46 5.15 0.48
N ALA A 197 -18.48 5.89 0.03
CA ALA A 197 -19.31 6.72 0.90
C ALA A 197 -19.96 5.93 2.06
N LYS A 198 -20.41 4.69 1.79
CA LYS A 198 -21.03 3.83 2.80
C LYS A 198 -20.02 3.16 3.74
N SER A 199 -18.83 2.83 3.25
CA SER A 199 -17.80 2.12 4.03
C SER A 199 -16.91 3.05 4.83
N PHE A 200 -16.38 4.09 4.18
CA PHE A 200 -15.36 4.99 4.72
C PHE A 200 -15.90 6.40 4.95
N GLY A 201 -16.89 6.83 4.15
CA GLY A 201 -17.52 8.14 4.31
C GLY A 201 -18.15 8.34 5.69
N VAL A 202 -18.78 7.29 6.23
CA VAL A 202 -19.36 7.31 7.59
C VAL A 202 -18.32 7.16 8.71
N ARG A 203 -17.04 6.90 8.38
CA ARG A 203 -15.95 6.62 9.32
C ARG A 203 -14.82 7.66 9.29
N GLY A 204 -15.05 8.81 8.64
CA GLY A 204 -14.09 9.91 8.58
C GLY A 204 -13.14 9.89 7.37
N GLY A 205 -13.29 8.93 6.45
CA GLY A 205 -12.47 8.82 5.24
C GLY A 205 -11.44 7.69 5.29
N LEU A 206 -10.43 7.77 4.42
CA LEU A 206 -9.37 6.80 4.26
C LEU A 206 -8.03 7.53 4.04
N ARG A 207 -7.00 7.13 4.78
CA ARG A 207 -5.62 7.59 4.56
C ARG A 207 -4.72 6.39 4.29
N VAL A 208 -4.11 6.36 3.11
CA VAL A 208 -3.16 5.30 2.73
C VAL A 208 -1.76 5.90 2.63
N PRO A 209 -0.78 5.46 3.44
CA PRO A 209 0.56 6.01 3.37
C PRO A 209 1.26 5.58 2.06
N TYR A 210 2.02 6.51 1.50
CA TYR A 210 3.01 6.22 0.47
C TYR A 210 4.40 6.64 0.93
N ALA A 211 5.40 5.91 0.45
CA ALA A 211 6.76 5.96 0.93
C ALA A 211 7.77 5.90 -0.21
N GLN A 212 9.00 6.28 0.13
CA GLN A 212 10.18 6.01 -0.66
C GLN A 212 11.07 5.02 0.11
N PHE A 213 11.67 4.08 -0.60
CA PHE A 213 12.76 3.26 -0.06
C PHE A 213 14.07 3.81 -0.64
N THR A 214 15.09 3.99 0.18
CA THR A 214 16.33 4.69 -0.24
C THR A 214 17.01 3.98 -1.41
N ASN A 215 16.90 2.65 -1.44
CA ASN A 215 17.59 1.78 -2.39
C ASN A 215 16.64 1.13 -3.44
N TYR A 216 15.35 1.49 -3.49
CA TYR A 216 14.32 0.83 -4.34
C TYR A 216 13.23 1.76 -4.87
#